data_AF-A0A7K2WSP1-F1
#
_entry.id   AF-A0A7K2WSP1-F1
#
_cell.length_a   1.000
_cell.length_b   1.000
_cell.length_c   1.000
_cell.angle_alpha   90.00
_cell.angle_beta   90.00
_cell.angle_gamma   90.00
#
_symmetry.space_group_name_H-M   'P 1'
#
loop_
_entity.id
_entity.type
_entity.pdbx_description
1 polymer ?
#
loop_
_entity_poly.entity_id
_entity_poly.type
_entity_poly.pdbx_seq_one_letter_code
_entity_poly.pdbx_strand_id
1 'polypeptide(L)'
;GTPAAALADALRLRGRSVLVIDTAGFLRPASLRYEYGREDPDTYYHGWFDTGALWREVFGPLDPGGSGRVLPDLWDPATDRATRSAPLELPPGGVLVTHGPFLLGHWFPFDLTVHLSLSPNALHRRTNEPERWTLPAFERYEKEVTPAETADVVVRADDPRHPAWGGLP
;
A
#
# COMPACT_ATOMS: atom_id res chain seq x y z
N GLY A 1 -8.01 -3.04 0.74
CA GLY A 1 -8.56 -2.68 2.06
C GLY A 1 -8.78 -3.85 3.01
N THR A 2 -9.61 -4.84 2.67
CA THR A 2 -10.16 -5.82 3.66
C THR A 2 -9.13 -6.51 4.57
N PRO A 3 -7.99 -7.04 4.09
CA PRO A 3 -7.01 -7.68 4.97
C PRO A 3 -6.37 -6.71 5.97
N ALA A 4 -6.06 -5.49 5.55
CA ALA A 4 -5.47 -4.47 6.42
C ALA A 4 -6.45 -4.00 7.50
N ALA A 5 -7.74 -3.84 7.15
CA ALA A 5 -8.79 -3.54 8.12
C ALA A 5 -8.92 -4.66 9.17
N ALA A 6 -8.96 -5.92 8.74
CA ALA A 6 -9.03 -7.07 9.63
C ALA A 6 -7.80 -7.17 10.56
N LEU A 7 -6.59 -6.91 10.05
CA LEU A 7 -5.38 -6.85 10.87
C LEU A 7 -5.46 -5.73 11.91
N ALA A 8 -5.89 -4.53 11.50
CA ALA A 8 -6.03 -3.40 12.40
C ALA A 8 -7.03 -3.70 13.52
N ASP A 9 -8.16 -4.32 13.21
CA ASP A 9 -9.16 -4.71 14.21
C ASP A 9 -8.60 -5.77 15.17
N ALA A 10 -7.86 -6.76 14.66
CA ALA A 10 -7.21 -7.78 15.49
C ALA A 10 -6.15 -7.19 16.44
N LEU A 11 -5.45 -6.13 16.03
CA LEU A 11 -4.47 -5.40 16.85
C LEU A 11 -5.16 -4.50 17.89
N ARG A 12 -6.26 -3.83 17.52
CA ARG A 12 -7.08 -3.04 18.45
C ARG A 12 -7.66 -3.89 19.57
N LEU A 13 -8.13 -5.10 19.26
CA LEU A 13 -8.60 -6.07 20.26
C LEU A 13 -7.51 -6.49 21.25
N ARG A 14 -6.23 -6.32 20.90
CA ARG A 14 -5.07 -6.54 21.77
C ARG A 14 -4.61 -5.26 22.50
N GLY A 15 -5.42 -4.20 22.47
CA GLY A 15 -5.14 -2.93 23.16
C GLY A 15 -4.13 -2.03 22.44
N ARG A 16 -3.85 -2.26 21.15
CA ARG A 16 -2.96 -1.38 20.38
C ARG A 16 -3.75 -0.22 19.76
N SER A 17 -3.18 0.98 19.78
CA SER A 17 -3.62 2.10 18.94
C SER A 17 -3.18 1.84 17.51
N VAL A 18 -4.11 1.84 16.54
CA VAL A 18 -3.81 1.49 15.14
C VAL A 18 -4.37 2.50 14.17
N LEU A 19 -3.51 3.04 13.30
CA LEU A 19 -3.89 3.81 12.12
C LEU A 19 -3.69 2.97 10.86
N VAL A 20 -4.65 3.05 9.94
CA VAL A 20 -4.60 2.36 8.65
C VAL A 20 -4.52 3.41 7.56
N ILE A 21 -3.52 3.29 6.68
CA ILE A 21 -3.31 4.20 5.55
C ILE A 21 -3.37 3.41 4.25
N ASP A 22 -4.27 3.82 3.36
CA ASP A 22 -4.36 3.33 1.99
C ASP A 22 -3.53 4.24 1.08
N THR A 23 -2.59 3.66 0.31
CA THR A 23 -1.79 4.46 -0.64
C THR A 23 -2.63 5.09 -1.75
N ALA A 24 -3.88 4.66 -1.94
CA ALA A 24 -4.82 5.33 -2.83
C ALA A 24 -5.08 6.80 -2.46
N GLY A 25 -4.96 7.16 -1.18
CA GLY A 25 -5.04 8.56 -0.71
C GLY A 25 -3.80 9.40 -1.07
N PHE A 26 -2.76 8.77 -1.62
CA PHE A 26 -1.48 9.38 -1.99
C PHE A 26 -1.19 9.19 -3.48
N LEU A 27 -2.23 9.10 -4.29
CA LEU A 27 -2.10 9.14 -5.74
C LEU A 27 -1.68 10.53 -6.21
N ARG A 28 -0.84 10.58 -7.24
CA ARG A 28 -0.52 11.83 -7.94
C ARG A 28 -1.74 12.35 -8.72
N PRO A 29 -1.79 13.65 -9.03
CA PRO A 29 -2.83 14.20 -9.90
C PRO A 29 -2.96 13.49 -11.25
N ALA A 30 -4.16 13.49 -11.84
CA ALA A 30 -4.40 12.84 -13.13
C ALA A 30 -3.46 13.33 -14.25
N SER A 31 -3.04 14.60 -14.22
CA SER A 31 -2.10 15.15 -15.19
C SER A 31 -0.75 14.44 -15.20
N LEU A 32 -0.29 13.93 -14.05
CA LEU A 32 0.93 13.13 -13.93
C LEU A 32 0.65 11.65 -14.16
N ARG A 33 -0.49 11.14 -13.69
CA ARG A 33 -0.84 9.72 -13.83
C ARG A 33 -1.14 9.30 -15.26
N TYR A 34 -1.67 10.21 -16.07
CA TYR A 34 -2.13 9.91 -17.43
C TYR A 34 -1.31 10.62 -18.50
N GLU A 35 -0.12 11.11 -18.16
CA GLU A 35 0.79 11.80 -19.10
C GLU A 35 1.03 10.98 -20.36
N TYR A 36 1.21 9.66 -20.21
CA TYR A 36 1.46 8.70 -21.30
C TYR A 36 0.24 7.88 -21.69
N GLY A 37 -0.95 8.29 -21.25
CA GLY A 37 -2.21 7.57 -21.47
C GLY A 37 -2.83 7.06 -20.17
N ARG A 38 -4.13 6.75 -20.23
CA ARG A 38 -4.89 6.31 -19.05
C ARG A 38 -4.60 4.87 -18.62
N GLU A 39 -4.10 4.07 -19.54
CA GLU A 39 -3.85 2.65 -19.39
C GLU A 39 -2.38 2.32 -19.71
N ASP A 40 -1.48 3.09 -19.10
CA ASP A 40 -0.03 2.91 -19.26
C ASP A 40 0.56 2.17 -18.04
N PRO A 41 0.98 0.89 -18.18
CA PRO A 41 1.44 0.10 -17.05
C PRO A 41 2.73 0.63 -16.41
N ASP A 42 3.62 1.26 -17.19
CA ASP A 42 4.87 1.81 -16.70
C ASP A 42 4.62 3.03 -15.79
N THR A 43 3.74 3.92 -16.22
CA THR A 43 3.28 5.05 -15.41
C THR A 43 2.51 4.58 -14.19
N TYR A 44 1.70 3.52 -14.29
CA TYR A 44 1.04 2.92 -13.11
C TYR A 44 2.04 2.43 -12.07
N TYR A 45 3.10 1.76 -12.51
CA TYR A 45 4.11 1.19 -11.62
C TYR A 45 4.97 2.26 -10.92
N HIS A 46 5.47 3.25 -11.68
CA HIS A 46 6.46 4.21 -11.16
C HIS A 46 5.91 5.62 -10.88
N GLY A 47 4.79 5.98 -11.50
CA GLY A 47 4.31 7.35 -11.59
C GLY A 47 3.05 7.64 -10.79
N TRP A 48 2.26 6.63 -10.42
CA TRP A 48 0.94 6.89 -9.83
C TRP A 48 0.96 7.22 -8.34
N PHE A 49 1.81 6.56 -7.57
CA PHE A 49 1.85 6.71 -6.12
C PHE A 49 2.95 7.70 -5.72
N ASP A 50 2.59 8.68 -4.90
CA ASP A 50 3.53 9.67 -4.38
C ASP A 50 4.29 9.13 -3.17
N THR A 51 5.33 8.34 -3.44
CA THR A 51 6.23 7.80 -2.42
C THR A 51 6.94 8.89 -1.61
N GLY A 52 7.19 10.05 -2.20
CA GLY A 52 7.77 11.20 -1.50
C GLY A 52 6.79 11.82 -0.51
N ALA A 53 5.50 11.88 -0.86
CA ALA A 53 4.46 12.28 0.08
C ALA A 53 4.26 11.27 1.23
N LEU A 54 4.31 9.97 0.95
CA LEU A 54 4.27 8.95 2.01
C LEU A 54 5.43 9.12 3.00
N TRP A 55 6.65 9.37 2.51
CA TRP A 55 7.79 9.69 3.37
C TRP A 55 7.55 10.94 4.21
N ARG A 56 7.11 12.04 3.59
CA ARG A 56 7.00 13.34 4.25
C ARG A 56 5.84 13.43 5.23
N GLU A 57 4.70 12.82 4.91
CA GLU A 57 3.44 13.05 5.62
C GLU A 57 2.97 11.83 6.44
N VAL A 58 3.58 10.66 6.24
CA VAL A 58 3.19 9.43 6.94
C VAL A 58 4.37 8.86 7.74
N PHE A 59 5.49 8.57 7.10
CA PHE A 59 6.61 7.89 7.78
C PHE A 59 7.49 8.83 8.60
N GLY A 60 7.95 9.94 8.01
CA GLY A 60 8.79 10.93 8.69
C GLY A 60 8.18 11.52 9.96
N PRO A 61 6.87 11.79 10.04
CA PRO A 61 6.24 12.21 11.29
C PRO A 61 6.29 11.16 12.41
N LEU A 62 6.49 9.88 12.08
CA LEU A 62 6.57 8.77 13.04
C LEU A 62 8.01 8.37 13.38
N ASP A 63 9.01 8.91 12.68
CA ASP A 63 10.42 8.68 13.01
C ASP A 63 10.78 9.23 14.41
N PRO A 64 11.91 8.79 15.00
CA PRO A 64 12.39 9.31 16.27
C PRO A 64 12.52 10.85 16.27
N GLY A 65 11.80 11.52 17.17
CA GLY A 65 11.75 12.99 17.24
C GLY A 65 10.72 13.65 16.30
N GLY A 66 9.97 12.84 15.55
CA GLY A 66 8.83 13.28 14.75
C GLY A 66 7.63 13.73 15.60
N SER A 67 6.62 14.28 14.93
CA SER A 67 5.45 14.87 15.59
C SER A 67 4.42 13.85 16.09
N GLY A 68 4.50 12.59 15.62
CA GLY A 68 3.46 11.58 15.82
C GLY A 68 2.17 11.84 15.04
N ARG A 69 2.14 12.86 14.15
CA ARG A 69 0.94 13.30 13.44
C ARG A 69 1.08 13.08 11.93
N VAL A 70 0.28 12.18 11.40
CA VAL A 70 0.29 11.78 9.99
C VAL A 70 -0.91 12.35 9.24
N LEU A 71 -0.78 12.60 7.94
CA LEU A 71 -1.95 12.86 7.11
C LEU A 71 -2.56 11.53 6.65
N PRO A 72 -3.90 11.39 6.65
CA PRO A 72 -4.55 10.15 6.20
C PRO A 72 -4.57 10.02 4.68
N ASP A 73 -4.54 11.15 3.98
CA ASP A 73 -4.60 11.28 2.53
C ASP A 73 -4.12 12.69 2.12
N LEU A 74 -3.81 12.85 0.84
CA LEU A 74 -3.53 14.12 0.18
C LEU A 74 -4.33 14.31 -1.11
N TRP A 75 -4.85 13.23 -1.68
CA TRP A 75 -5.52 13.26 -2.98
C TRP A 75 -6.79 12.39 -2.95
N ASP A 76 -7.88 12.96 -3.45
CA ASP A 76 -9.11 12.23 -3.74
C ASP A 76 -9.11 11.84 -5.23
N PRO A 77 -8.93 10.54 -5.56
CA PRO A 77 -8.90 10.08 -6.93
C PRO A 77 -10.26 10.14 -7.65
N ALA A 78 -11.38 10.23 -6.91
CA ALA A 78 -12.71 10.29 -7.50
C ALA A 78 -13.01 11.68 -8.07
N THR A 79 -12.61 12.73 -7.34
CA THR A 79 -12.79 14.12 -7.79
C THR A 79 -11.54 14.72 -8.44
N ASP A 80 -10.41 14.00 -8.38
CA ASP A 80 -9.07 14.42 -8.80
C ASP A 80 -8.67 15.76 -8.17
N ARG A 81 -8.73 15.82 -6.84
CA ARG A 81 -8.42 17.03 -6.06
C ARG A 81 -7.63 16.73 -4.81
N ALA A 82 -6.86 17.71 -4.38
CA ALA A 82 -6.22 17.66 -3.07
C ALA A 82 -7.27 17.61 -1.95
N THR A 83 -7.05 16.74 -0.98
CA THR A 83 -7.90 16.64 0.21
C THR A 83 -7.54 17.73 1.22
N ARG A 84 -8.37 17.86 2.27
CA ARG A 84 -8.13 18.78 3.40
C ARG A 84 -8.32 18.06 4.74
N SER A 85 -8.00 16.77 4.76
CA SER A 85 -8.13 15.95 5.95
C SER A 85 -7.23 16.46 7.06
N ALA A 86 -7.74 16.45 8.29
CA ALA A 86 -6.94 16.85 9.44
C ALA A 86 -5.88 15.78 9.75
N PRO A 87 -4.69 16.16 10.27
CA PRO A 87 -3.70 15.20 10.75
C PRO A 87 -4.27 14.29 11.84
N LEU A 88 -3.92 13.00 11.77
CA LEU A 88 -4.25 11.99 12.75
C LEU A 88 -3.04 11.74 13.65
N GLU A 89 -3.27 11.65 14.96
CA GLU A 89 -2.22 11.35 15.93
C GLU A 89 -2.09 9.84 16.12
N LEU A 90 -0.87 9.33 15.98
CA LEU A 90 -0.49 7.98 16.41
C LEU A 90 0.32 8.11 17.70
N PRO A 91 -0.22 7.69 18.85
CA PRO A 91 0.51 7.79 20.11
C PRO A 91 1.74 6.87 20.10
N PRO A 92 2.77 7.16 20.92
CA PRO A 92 3.92 6.27 21.09
C PRO A 92 3.51 4.82 21.37
N GLY A 93 4.14 3.87 20.69
CA GLY A 93 3.79 2.45 20.76
C GLY A 93 2.57 2.04 19.93
N GLY A 94 1.94 2.99 19.21
CA GLY A 94 0.94 2.71 18.20
C GLY A 94 1.48 1.93 17.00
N VAL A 95 0.58 1.41 16.17
CA VAL A 95 0.91 0.65 14.96
C VAL A 95 0.34 1.37 13.75
N LEU A 96 1.18 1.65 12.77
CA LEU A 96 0.77 2.08 11.44
C LEU A 96 0.63 0.85 10.54
N VAL A 97 -0.53 0.68 9.91
CA VAL A 97 -0.76 -0.33 8.87
C VAL A 97 -0.93 0.41 7.55
N THR A 98 0.14 0.46 6.75
CA THR A 98 0.08 1.00 5.38
C THR A 98 -0.16 -0.13 4.39
N HIS A 99 -1.10 0.05 3.46
CA HIS A 99 -1.39 -0.95 2.45
C HIS A 99 -1.59 -0.34 1.07
N GLY A 100 -1.21 -1.10 0.04
CA GLY A 100 -1.27 -0.66 -1.35
C GLY A 100 -0.39 -1.54 -2.24
N PRO A 101 -0.47 -1.36 -3.57
CA PRO A 101 0.48 -1.98 -4.48
C PRO A 101 1.86 -1.33 -4.33
N PHE A 102 2.90 -2.04 -4.78
CA PHE A 102 4.26 -1.51 -4.99
C PHE A 102 4.89 -0.85 -3.76
N LEU A 103 4.64 -1.37 -2.55
CA LEU A 103 5.20 -0.79 -1.33
C LEU A 103 6.64 -1.21 -1.04
N LEU A 104 7.09 -2.38 -1.52
CA LEU A 104 8.46 -2.85 -1.33
C LEU A 104 9.37 -2.28 -2.42
N GLY A 105 10.67 -2.17 -2.14
CA GLY A 105 11.66 -1.57 -3.07
C GLY A 105 11.84 -0.05 -2.93
N HIS A 106 11.14 0.60 -1.98
CA HIS A 106 11.22 2.05 -1.74
C HIS A 106 11.96 2.45 -0.45
N TRP A 107 12.61 1.50 0.21
CA TRP A 107 13.34 1.70 1.48
C TRP A 107 12.48 2.28 2.62
N PHE A 108 11.15 2.15 2.54
CA PHE A 108 10.26 2.59 3.61
C PHE A 108 10.62 1.90 4.94
N PRO A 109 10.40 2.57 6.08
CA PRO A 109 10.89 2.12 7.38
C PRO A 109 9.91 1.11 8.01
N PHE A 110 9.55 0.08 7.26
CA PHE A 110 8.62 -0.94 7.76
C PHE A 110 9.32 -1.84 8.77
N ASP A 111 8.76 -1.91 10.00
CA ASP A 111 9.19 -2.88 11.02
C ASP A 111 8.79 -4.33 10.67
N LEU A 112 7.73 -4.47 9.87
CA LEU A 112 7.21 -5.75 9.39
C LEU A 112 6.51 -5.55 8.03
N THR A 113 6.79 -6.44 7.10
CA THR A 113 6.20 -6.46 5.76
C THR A 113 5.41 -7.73 5.51
N VAL A 114 4.21 -7.57 4.94
CA VAL A 114 3.34 -8.69 4.55
C VAL A 114 3.03 -8.59 3.07
N HIS A 115 3.55 -9.51 2.26
CA HIS A 115 3.24 -9.58 0.83
C HIS A 115 2.07 -10.53 0.57
N LEU A 116 1.02 -10.03 -0.07
CA LEU A 116 -0.10 -10.85 -0.54
C LEU A 116 0.20 -11.34 -1.95
N SER A 117 0.72 -12.56 -2.05
CA SER A 117 1.09 -13.17 -3.33
C SER A 117 -0.11 -13.84 -3.99
N LEU A 118 -0.31 -13.53 -5.28
CA LEU A 118 -1.26 -14.19 -6.16
C LEU A 118 -0.50 -14.76 -7.36
N SER A 119 -0.81 -16.00 -7.76
CA SER A 119 -0.35 -16.49 -9.05
C SER A 119 -0.86 -15.62 -10.20
N PRO A 120 -0.18 -15.56 -11.35
CA PRO A 120 -0.62 -14.74 -12.49
C PRO A 120 -2.07 -15.03 -12.91
N ASN A 121 -2.46 -16.31 -12.90
CA ASN A 121 -3.83 -16.73 -13.21
C ASN A 121 -4.84 -16.27 -12.15
N ALA A 122 -4.48 -16.33 -10.87
CA ALA A 122 -5.34 -15.85 -9.80
C ALA A 122 -5.50 -14.32 -9.85
N LEU A 123 -4.40 -13.60 -10.07
CA LEU A 123 -4.42 -12.15 -10.25
C LEU A 123 -5.31 -11.75 -11.42
N HIS A 124 -5.11 -12.33 -12.61
CA HIS A 124 -5.92 -12.04 -13.80
C HIS A 124 -7.42 -12.32 -13.58
N ARG A 125 -7.80 -13.41 -12.91
CA ARG A 125 -9.21 -13.71 -12.60
C ARG A 125 -9.84 -12.75 -11.60
N ARG A 126 -9.03 -12.17 -10.71
CA ARG A 126 -9.49 -11.28 -9.63
C ARG A 126 -9.44 -9.80 -10.02
N THR A 127 -8.73 -9.46 -11.09
CA THR A 127 -8.72 -8.13 -11.68
C THR A 127 -9.87 -7.98 -12.67
N ASN A 128 -10.72 -6.97 -12.45
CA ASN A 128 -11.83 -6.66 -13.35
C ASN A 128 -11.31 -6.31 -14.74
N GLU A 129 -12.09 -6.59 -15.79
CA GLU A 129 -11.68 -6.37 -17.18
C GLU A 129 -11.11 -4.96 -17.46
N PRO A 130 -11.71 -3.85 -16.99
CA PRO A 130 -11.18 -2.51 -17.21
C PRO A 130 -9.88 -2.20 -16.45
N GLU A 131 -9.47 -3.05 -15.51
CA GLU A 131 -8.25 -2.89 -14.72
C GLU A 131 -7.14 -3.84 -15.19
N ARG A 132 -7.41 -4.75 -16.15
CA ARG A 132 -6.42 -5.75 -16.58
C ARG A 132 -5.19 -5.14 -17.25
N TRP A 133 -5.29 -3.92 -17.77
CA TRP A 133 -4.14 -3.18 -18.27
C TRP A 133 -3.07 -2.96 -17.20
N THR A 134 -3.39 -3.04 -15.89
CA THR A 134 -2.40 -2.91 -14.81
C THR A 134 -1.56 -4.17 -14.59
N LEU A 135 -1.96 -5.33 -15.14
CA LEU A 135 -1.30 -6.62 -14.87
C LEU A 135 0.20 -6.65 -15.23
N PRO A 136 0.65 -6.05 -16.35
CA PRO A 136 2.08 -5.98 -16.66
C PRO A 136 2.90 -5.25 -15.59
N ALA A 137 2.33 -4.25 -14.90
CA ALA A 137 3.01 -3.56 -13.81
C ALA A 137 3.27 -4.48 -12.61
N PHE A 138 2.30 -5.34 -12.26
CA PHE A 138 2.48 -6.34 -11.21
C PHE A 138 3.50 -7.41 -11.61
N GLU A 139 3.49 -7.86 -12.87
CA GLU A 139 4.50 -8.79 -13.38
C GLU A 139 5.92 -8.18 -13.30
N ARG A 140 6.04 -6.90 -13.66
CA ARG A 140 7.30 -6.15 -13.57
C ARG A 140 7.77 -6.02 -12.11
N TYR A 141 6.87 -5.66 -11.20
CA TYR A 141 7.16 -5.59 -9.76
C TYR A 141 7.66 -6.92 -9.20
N GLU A 142 7.02 -8.04 -9.55
CA GLU A 142 7.46 -9.38 -9.12
C GLU A 142 8.88 -9.71 -9.63
N LYS A 143 9.23 -9.29 -10.86
CA LYS A 143 10.56 -9.52 -11.44
C LYS A 143 11.64 -8.62 -10.87
N GLU A 144 11.35 -7.34 -10.68
CA GLU A 144 12.35 -6.34 -10.30
C GLU A 144 12.56 -6.26 -8.79
N VAL A 145 11.50 -6.39 -8.00
CA VAL A 145 11.56 -6.23 -6.54
C VAL A 145 11.56 -7.56 -5.81
N THR A 146 11.06 -8.64 -6.45
CA THR A 146 10.95 -9.97 -5.82
C THR A 146 10.28 -9.90 -4.43
N PRO A 147 9.07 -9.34 -4.32
CA PRO A 147 8.40 -9.06 -3.05
C PRO A 147 8.16 -10.32 -2.19
N ALA A 148 8.01 -11.49 -2.83
CA ALA A 148 7.90 -12.77 -2.13
C ALA A 148 9.22 -13.24 -1.49
N GLU A 149 10.35 -12.71 -1.91
CA GLU A 149 11.67 -13.05 -1.32
C GLU A 149 12.10 -12.02 -0.27
N THR A 150 11.62 -10.78 -0.41
CA THR A 150 12.04 -9.65 0.44
C THR A 150 11.08 -9.36 1.59
N ALA A 151 9.82 -9.80 1.53
CA ALA A 151 8.87 -9.60 2.62
C ALA A 151 9.14 -10.55 3.81
N ASP A 152 8.88 -10.05 5.02
CA ASP A 152 9.01 -10.84 6.26
C ASP A 152 7.99 -11.97 6.34
N VAL A 153 6.79 -11.72 5.80
CA VAL A 153 5.69 -12.68 5.71
C VAL A 153 5.10 -12.66 4.30
N VAL A 154 4.94 -13.84 3.72
CA VAL A 154 4.25 -14.02 2.43
C VAL A 154 2.97 -14.80 2.66
N VAL A 155 1.85 -14.22 2.24
CA VAL A 155 0.55 -14.86 2.25
C VAL A 155 0.16 -15.17 0.81
N ARG A 156 0.13 -16.45 0.47
CA ARG A 156 -0.43 -16.95 -0.79
C ARG A 156 -1.95 -16.89 -0.73
N ALA A 157 -2.54 -16.08 -1.59
CA ALA A 157 -3.95 -15.69 -1.52
C ALA A 157 -4.78 -16.07 -2.76
N ASP A 158 -4.32 -17.04 -3.55
CA ASP A 158 -5.00 -17.48 -4.79
C ASP A 158 -6.49 -17.79 -4.59
N ASP A 159 -6.83 -18.45 -3.47
CA ASP A 159 -8.18 -18.45 -2.90
C ASP A 159 -8.15 -17.69 -1.56
N PRO A 160 -8.79 -16.51 -1.45
CA PRO A 160 -8.76 -15.71 -0.23
C PRO A 160 -9.47 -16.37 0.95
N ARG A 161 -10.27 -17.43 0.72
CA ARG A 161 -10.91 -18.21 1.79
C ARG A 161 -9.98 -19.26 2.38
N HIS A 162 -8.91 -19.61 1.68
CA HIS A 162 -7.94 -20.62 2.07
C HIS A 162 -6.50 -20.09 1.89
N PRO A 163 -6.12 -19.00 2.58
CA PRO A 163 -4.78 -18.48 2.48
C PRO A 163 -3.79 -19.44 3.13
N ALA A 164 -2.60 -19.55 2.53
CA ALA A 164 -1.45 -20.18 3.14
C ALA A 164 -0.39 -19.11 3.37
N TRP A 165 0.34 -19.17 4.48
CA TRP A 165 1.38 -18.19 4.78
C TRP A 165 2.67 -18.87 5.20
N GLY A 166 3.79 -18.17 4.99
CA GLY A 166 5.11 -18.52 5.49
C GLY A 166 5.91 -17.25 5.76
N GLY A 167 6.95 -17.34 6.58
CA GLY A 167 7.70 -16.18 7.08
C GLY A 167 7.89 -16.25 8.59
N LEU A 168 8.09 -15.10 9.24
CA LEU A 168 8.31 -15.04 10.70
C LEU A 168 7.15 -15.69 11.49
N PRO A 169 7.46 -16.49 12.55
CA PRO A 169 6.48 -17.23 13.35
C PRO A 169 5.61 -16.37 14.26
#